data_AF-A0A842MDK3-F1
#
_entry.id   AF-A0A842MDK3-F1
#
_cell.length_a   1.000
_cell.length_b   1.000
_cell.length_c   1.000
_cell.angle_alpha   90.00
_cell.angle_beta   90.00
_cell.angle_gamma   90.00
#
_symmetry.space_group_name_H-M   'P 1'
#
loop_
_entity.id
_entity.type
_entity.pdbx_description
1 polymer ?
#
loop_
_entity_poly.entity_id
_entity_poly.type
_entity_poly.pdbx_seq_one_letter_code
_entity_poly.pdbx_strand_id
1 'polypeptide(L)'
;MDQEYLLLSSAGPFGFLRLLYTPNAMVIAQTMLTFPVVCGITISSVLSLNPSLRETLISLSAPEFWEARVLLKESRIGLIIGIIAAFGVAISKVGAIMMV
;
A
#
# COMPACT_ATOMS: atom_id res chain seq x y z
N MET A 1 19.42 -29.33 -16.03
CA MET A 1 18.84 -29.64 -14.71
C MET A 1 19.28 -28.53 -13.79
N ASP A 2 18.45 -27.50 -13.80
CA ASP A 2 18.85 -26.10 -13.69
C ASP A 2 19.13 -25.68 -12.24
N GLN A 3 20.18 -24.87 -12.08
CA GLN A 3 20.69 -24.33 -10.81
C GLN A 3 19.65 -23.48 -10.03
N GLU A 4 18.48 -23.23 -10.62
CA GLU A 4 17.37 -22.47 -10.03
C GLU A 4 16.65 -23.21 -8.89
N TYR A 5 16.71 -24.55 -8.87
CA TYR A 5 16.03 -25.35 -7.83
C TYR A 5 16.69 -25.27 -6.44
N LEU A 6 17.99 -24.96 -6.36
CA LEU A 6 18.69 -24.86 -5.07
C LEU A 6 18.46 -23.51 -4.35
N LEU A 7 18.02 -22.47 -5.06
CA LEU A 7 17.72 -21.16 -4.45
C LEU A 7 16.32 -21.12 -3.81
N LEU A 8 15.45 -22.08 -4.12
CA LEU A 8 14.12 -22.26 -3.51
C LEU A 8 14.14 -23.18 -2.27
N SER A 9 15.31 -23.63 -1.83
CA SER A 9 15.45 -24.47 -0.63
C SER A 9 15.41 -23.61 0.64
N SER A 10 14.26 -23.60 1.32
CA SER A 10 14.00 -23.50 2.78
C SER A 10 14.97 -22.77 3.73
N ALA A 11 15.77 -21.79 3.28
CA ALA A 11 16.88 -21.22 4.06
C ALA A 11 17.01 -19.68 3.93
N GLY A 12 15.89 -18.94 3.89
CA GLY A 12 15.92 -17.49 4.13
C GLY A 12 16.14 -17.19 5.63
N PRO A 13 16.79 -16.06 6.00
CA PRO A 13 17.23 -15.75 7.38
C PRO A 13 16.12 -15.63 8.44
N PHE A 14 14.85 -15.78 8.06
CA PHE A 14 13.69 -15.81 8.96
C PHE A 14 13.09 -17.21 9.19
N GLY A 15 13.68 -18.28 8.65
CA GLY A 15 13.20 -19.66 8.82
C GLY A 15 13.31 -20.23 10.25
N PHE A 16 14.05 -19.57 11.15
CA PHE A 16 14.24 -20.02 12.54
C PHE A 16 13.07 -19.63 13.47
N LEU A 17 12.35 -18.57 13.14
CA LEU A 17 11.11 -18.22 13.83
C LEU A 17 9.98 -18.90 13.06
N ARG A 18 9.18 -19.76 13.70
CA ARG A 18 7.88 -20.28 13.19
C ARG A 18 6.87 -19.17 12.82
N LEU A 19 7.30 -17.93 12.65
CA LEU A 19 6.53 -16.76 12.23
C LEU A 19 5.92 -16.90 10.83
N LEU A 20 6.54 -17.64 9.90
CA LEU A 20 6.05 -17.76 8.51
C LEU A 20 4.60 -18.28 8.41
N TYR A 21 4.12 -19.01 9.42
CA TYR A 21 2.75 -19.52 9.50
C TYR A 21 1.87 -18.82 10.55
N THR A 22 2.34 -17.72 11.12
CA THR A 22 1.54 -16.92 12.05
C THR A 22 0.72 -15.88 11.28
N PRO A 23 -0.58 -15.73 11.56
CA PRO A 23 -1.41 -14.68 10.95
C PRO A 23 -0.78 -13.28 11.07
N ASN A 24 -0.06 -13.03 12.17
CA ASN A 24 0.61 -11.74 12.42
C ASN A 24 1.70 -11.43 11.39
N ALA A 25 2.58 -12.39 11.07
CA ALA A 25 3.64 -12.18 10.08
C ALA A 25 3.06 -11.97 8.67
N MET A 26 1.97 -12.67 8.36
CA MET A 26 1.25 -12.55 7.09
C MET A 26 0.67 -11.14 6.90
N VAL A 27 0.05 -10.59 7.95
CA VAL A 27 -0.46 -9.19 7.94
C VAL A 27 0.67 -8.18 7.75
N ILE A 28 1.82 -8.37 8.39
CA ILE A 28 2.98 -7.48 8.23
C ILE A 28 3.50 -7.53 6.79
N ALA A 29 3.67 -8.73 6.23
CA ALA A 29 4.13 -8.92 4.86
C ALA A 29 3.17 -8.25 3.85
N GLN A 30 1.86 -8.46 4.01
CA GLN A 30 0.87 -7.81 3.16
C GLN A 30 0.81 -6.30 3.34
N THR A 31 1.01 -5.80 4.56
CA THR A 31 1.08 -4.35 4.79
C THR A 31 2.24 -3.76 4.01
N MET A 32 3.45 -4.31 4.12
CA MET A 32 4.61 -3.81 3.38
C MET A 32 4.42 -3.86 1.86
N LEU A 33 3.74 -4.90 1.37
CA LEU A 33 3.52 -5.12 -0.05
C LEU A 33 2.45 -4.18 -0.62
N THR A 34 1.40 -3.96 0.16
CA THR A 34 0.21 -3.20 -0.25
C THR A 34 0.38 -1.70 -0.03
N PHE A 35 1.23 -1.32 0.94
CA PHE A 35 1.55 0.08 1.26
C PHE A 35 1.93 0.94 0.04
N PRO A 36 2.91 0.55 -0.81
CA PRO A 36 3.27 1.37 -1.97
C PRO A 36 2.13 1.53 -2.97
N VAL A 37 1.23 0.55 -3.07
CA VAL A 37 0.04 0.60 -3.95
C VAL A 37 -0.93 1.67 -3.45
N VAL A 38 -1.26 1.66 -2.16
CA VAL A 38 -2.14 2.67 -1.54
C VAL A 38 -1.51 4.06 -1.68
N CYS A 39 -0.22 4.20 -1.38
CA CYS A 39 0.49 5.47 -1.49
C CYS A 39 0.49 6.00 -2.94
N GLY A 40 0.80 5.17 -3.93
CA GLY A 40 0.83 5.59 -5.33
C GLY A 40 -0.54 6.08 -5.82
N ILE A 41 -1.61 5.38 -5.46
CA ILE A 41 -2.97 5.78 -5.82
C ILE A 41 -3.38 7.05 -5.07
N THR A 42 -3.05 7.16 -3.78
CA THR A 42 -3.34 8.34 -2.98
C THR A 42 -2.65 9.59 -3.55
N ILE A 43 -1.35 9.49 -3.89
CA ILE A 43 -0.59 10.58 -4.50
C ILE A 43 -1.23 10.99 -5.83
N SER A 44 -1.54 10.02 -6.70
CA SER A 44 -2.18 10.28 -7.99
C SER A 44 -3.54 10.96 -7.83
N SER A 45 -4.29 10.55 -6.81
CA SER A 45 -5.60 11.12 -6.50
C SER A 45 -5.52 12.55 -6.00
N VAL A 46 -4.55 12.85 -5.14
CA VAL A 46 -4.29 14.22 -4.67
C VAL A 46 -3.82 15.11 -5.83
N LEU A 47 -2.92 14.62 -6.68
CA LEU A 47 -2.42 15.35 -7.85
C LEU A 47 -3.49 15.57 -8.93
N SER A 48 -4.54 14.73 -8.97
CA SER A 48 -5.68 14.90 -9.89
C SER A 48 -6.66 15.99 -9.47
N LEU A 49 -6.54 16.51 -8.24
CA LEU A 49 -7.37 17.61 -7.77
C LEU A 49 -7.07 18.89 -8.55
N ASN A 50 -8.06 19.78 -8.63
CA ASN A 50 -7.89 21.05 -9.31
C ASN A 50 -6.79 21.89 -8.62
N PRO A 51 -5.75 22.39 -9.34
CA PRO A 51 -4.66 23.15 -8.74
C PRO A 51 -5.14 24.41 -7.99
N SER A 52 -6.28 24.99 -8.38
CA SER A 52 -6.87 26.17 -7.70
C SER A 52 -7.29 25.90 -6.26
N LEU A 53 -7.55 24.64 -5.87
CA LEU A 53 -7.82 24.28 -4.47
C LEU A 53 -6.61 24.59 -3.59
N ARG A 54 -5.40 24.28 -4.07
CA ARG A 54 -4.17 24.52 -3.34
C ARG A 54 -3.84 26.00 -3.28
N GLU A 55 -4.02 26.71 -4.39
CA GLU A 55 -3.85 28.17 -4.44
C GLU A 55 -4.79 28.90 -3.46
N THR A 56 -6.03 28.41 -3.31
CA THR A 56 -7.00 28.95 -2.34
C THR A 56 -6.59 28.68 -0.89
N LEU A 57 -6.00 27.52 -0.60
CA LEU A 57 -5.52 27.20 0.75
C LEU A 57 -4.30 28.05 1.13
N ILE A 58 -3.40 28.28 0.17
CA ILE A 58 -2.23 29.16 0.34
C ILE A 58 -2.68 30.61 0.55
N SER A 59 -3.67 31.11 -0.20
CA SER A 59 -4.17 32.48 -0.05
C SER A 59 -4.84 32.73 1.30
N LEU A 60 -5.41 31.68 1.92
CA LEU A 60 -5.96 31.73 3.28
C LEU A 60 -4.90 31.67 4.39
N SER A 61 -3.60 31.54 4.06
CA SER A 61 -2.52 31.29 5.04
C SER A 61 -2.85 30.11 5.96
N ALA A 62 -3.49 29.07 5.42
CA ALA A 62 -3.85 27.90 6.20
C ALA A 62 -2.59 27.14 6.63
N PRO A 63 -2.53 26.62 7.87
CA PRO A 63 -1.40 25.79 8.30
C PRO A 63 -1.33 24.49 7.50
N GLU A 64 -0.12 23.97 7.26
CA GLU A 64 0.14 22.81 6.39
C GLU A 64 -0.68 21.57 6.76
N PHE A 65 -0.91 21.34 8.05
CA PHE A 65 -1.74 20.23 8.53
C PHE A 65 -3.21 20.35 8.10
N TRP A 66 -3.73 21.57 8.02
CA TRP A 66 -5.08 21.83 7.51
C TRP A 66 -5.14 21.67 6.00
N GLU A 67 -4.12 22.14 5.26
CA GLU A 67 -4.00 21.91 3.81
C GLU A 67 -4.05 20.41 3.49
N ALA A 68 -3.23 19.60 4.17
CA ALA A 68 -3.20 18.15 4.00
C ALA A 68 -4.56 17.50 4.28
N ARG A 69 -5.25 17.92 5.35
CA ARG A 69 -6.56 17.37 5.71
C ARG A 69 -7.63 17.70 4.67
N VAL A 70 -7.61 18.89 4.09
CA VAL A 70 -8.54 19.31 3.03
C VAL A 70 -8.26 18.52 1.75
N LEU A 71 -7.00 18.41 1.33
CA LEU A 71 -6.59 17.63 0.16
C LEU A 71 -7.00 16.15 0.27
N LEU A 72 -6.80 15.54 1.44
CA LEU A 72 -7.22 14.15 1.69
C LEU A 72 -8.75 13.99 1.67
N LYS A 73 -9.49 14.98 2.18
CA LYS A 73 -10.96 14.95 2.18
C LYS A 73 -11.53 15.11 0.78
N GLU A 74 -10.91 15.93 -0.05
CA GLU A 74 -11.34 16.16 -1.43
C GLU A 74 -10.99 14.98 -2.33
N SER A 75 -9.81 14.38 -2.13
CA SER A 75 -9.38 13.16 -2.83
C SER A 75 -10.01 11.85 -2.30
N ARG A 76 -11.05 11.92 -1.47
CA ARG A 76 -11.67 10.74 -0.81
C ARG A 76 -12.05 9.61 -1.76
N ILE A 77 -12.52 9.94 -2.97
CA ILE A 77 -12.89 8.94 -3.98
C ILE A 77 -11.66 8.15 -4.39
N GLY A 78 -10.56 8.84 -4.61
CA GLY A 78 -9.27 8.25 -4.91
C GLY A 78 -8.71 7.41 -3.77
N LEU A 79 -8.87 7.83 -2.51
CA LEU A 79 -8.52 7.00 -1.35
C LEU A 79 -9.33 5.70 -1.31
N ILE A 80 -10.65 5.77 -1.57
CA ILE A 80 -11.51 4.58 -1.61
C ILE A 80 -11.05 3.61 -2.70
N ILE A 81 -10.75 4.12 -3.89
CA ILE A 81 -10.19 3.32 -5.00
C ILE A 81 -8.84 2.70 -4.59
N GLY A 82 -7.99 3.48 -3.94
CA GLY A 82 -6.70 3.03 -3.40
C GLY A 82 -6.86 1.85 -2.45
N ILE A 83 -7.81 1.93 -1.51
CA ILE A 83 -8.12 0.86 -0.55
C ILE A 83 -8.65 -0.40 -1.27
N ILE A 84 -9.55 -0.24 -2.23
CA ILE A 84 -10.10 -1.38 -2.98
C ILE A 84 -9.00 -2.08 -3.80
N ALA A 85 -8.17 -1.32 -4.50
CA ALA A 85 -7.07 -1.87 -5.31
C ALA A 85 -6.05 -2.60 -4.43
N ALA A 86 -5.66 -1.97 -3.32
CA ALA A 86 -4.80 -2.54 -2.30
C ALA A 86 -5.32 -3.87 -1.74
N PHE A 87 -6.61 -3.90 -1.41
CA PHE A 87 -7.27 -5.11 -0.93
C PHE A 87 -7.26 -6.24 -1.98
N GLY A 88 -7.52 -5.91 -3.25
CA GLY A 88 -7.43 -6.86 -4.36
C GLY A 88 -6.04 -7.47 -4.52
N VAL A 89 -4.98 -6.64 -4.45
CA VAL A 89 -3.58 -7.09 -4.46
C VAL A 89 -3.29 -8.01 -3.28
N ALA A 90 -3.75 -7.63 -2.09
CA ALA A 90 -3.56 -8.42 -0.88
C ALA A 90 -4.19 -9.82 -1.02
N ILE A 91 -5.45 -9.94 -1.42
CA ILE A 91 -6.15 -11.23 -1.57
C ILE A 91 -5.51 -12.08 -2.68
N SER A 92 -5.20 -11.48 -3.83
CA SER A 92 -4.60 -12.19 -4.97
C SER A 92 -3.31 -12.91 -4.57
N LYS A 93 -2.48 -12.26 -3.74
CA LYS A 93 -1.23 -12.88 -3.25
C LYS A 93 -1.45 -13.98 -2.23
N VAL A 94 -2.40 -13.83 -1.31
CA VAL A 94 -2.74 -14.92 -0.37
C VAL A 94 -3.23 -16.14 -1.13
N GLY A 95 -4.16 -15.95 -2.06
CA GLY A 95 -4.70 -17.03 -2.86
C GLY A 95 -3.62 -17.79 -3.62
N ALA A 96 -2.66 -17.08 -4.22
CA ALA A 96 -1.52 -17.69 -4.89
C ALA A 96 -0.63 -18.51 -3.94
N ILE A 97 -0.37 -18.01 -2.73
CA ILE A 97 0.44 -18.72 -1.71
C ILE A 97 -0.30 -19.96 -1.17
N MET A 98 -1.64 -19.96 -1.12
CA MET A 98 -2.42 -21.11 -0.66
C MET A 98 -2.62 -22.20 -1.72
N MET A 99 -2.51 -21.88 -3.01
CA MET A 99 -2.58 -22.87 -4.09
C MET A 99 -1.29 -23.69 -4.25
N VAL A 100 -0.16 -23.11 -3.85
CA VAL A 100 1.16 -23.74 -3.87
C VAL A 100 1.36 -24.58 -2.63
#